data_AF-A0AAD7HMR0-F1
#
_entry.id   AF-A0AAD7HMR0-F1
#
_cell.length_a   1.000
_cell.length_b   1.000
_cell.length_c   1.000
_cell.angle_alpha   90.00
_cell.angle_beta   90.00
_cell.angle_gamma   90.00
#
_symmetry.space_group_name_H-M   'P 1'
#
loop_
_entity.id
_entity.type
_entity.pdbx_description
1 polymer ?
#
loop_
_entity_poly.entity_id
_entity_poly.type
_entity_poly.pdbx_seq_one_letter_code
_entity_poly.pdbx_strand_id
1 'polypeptide(L)'
;MLNRLQRARGFVLLSFLPTVFFWGCDVLNPKDIPDSAVYTPHPYLIGVFFVIQVALQVRFRSERIYWISRLFERRLRPPEQALLSPGLDDGFGAIQTTDTSDNDGEPSQMAYVPLYTAANFLLVGSMAAWKSDQVVISQICMALNAICQLYFVFFTLQPSGKFAWSHKNKITHLVAKTSLGIAVLYMWRAWGVMDIGSSRPPVQQKAHCGVFVLLLAFASGPDPTLGICLLLDLAALTAGHTTDGWRFAFSCIMGVLFVVVLSDALLAWKNRALARMPVDVEAETSALQGGSEEIWLEDFTTPSPSDEEHAHLPERV
;
A
#
# COMPACT_ATOMS: atom_id res chain seq x y z
N MET A 1 11.18 -2.62 -31.76
CA MET A 1 10.72 -1.83 -30.59
C MET A 1 10.44 -2.80 -29.44
N LEU A 2 11.03 -2.62 -28.25
CA LEU A 2 10.73 -3.51 -27.11
C LEU A 2 9.29 -3.30 -26.62
N ASN A 3 8.61 -4.42 -26.33
CA ASN A 3 7.28 -4.41 -25.71
C ASN A 3 7.34 -3.63 -24.37
N ARG A 4 6.31 -2.83 -24.05
CA ARG A 4 6.20 -2.10 -22.77
C ARG A 4 6.48 -3.01 -21.57
N LEU A 5 5.98 -4.25 -21.60
CA LEU A 5 6.22 -5.25 -20.57
C LEU A 5 7.71 -5.66 -20.43
N GLN A 6 8.44 -5.80 -21.55
CA GLN A 6 9.87 -6.13 -21.50
C GLN A 6 10.69 -4.99 -20.88
N ARG A 7 10.33 -3.73 -21.18
CA ARG A 7 10.96 -2.56 -20.55
C ARG A 7 10.69 -2.54 -19.04
N ALA A 8 9.46 -2.76 -18.63
CA ALA A 8 9.09 -2.85 -17.22
C ALA A 8 9.89 -3.94 -16.47
N ARG A 9 9.99 -5.14 -17.06
CA ARG A 9 10.81 -6.24 -16.52
C ARG A 9 12.28 -5.86 -16.38
N GLY A 10 12.84 -5.20 -17.39
CA GLY A 10 14.22 -4.69 -17.36
C GLY A 10 14.45 -3.71 -16.22
N PHE A 11 13.57 -2.73 -16.04
CA PHE A 11 13.68 -1.73 -14.96
C PHE A 11 13.55 -2.35 -13.57
N VAL A 12 12.62 -3.29 -13.37
CA VAL A 12 12.46 -3.99 -12.10
C VAL A 12 13.72 -4.78 -11.74
N LEU A 13 14.27 -5.57 -12.67
CA LEU A 13 15.50 -6.34 -12.40
C LEU A 13 16.71 -5.43 -12.18
N LEU A 14 16.86 -4.39 -13.00
CA LEU A 14 17.98 -3.46 -12.93
C LEU A 14 18.01 -2.70 -11.59
N SER A 15 16.85 -2.37 -11.02
CA SER A 15 16.78 -1.70 -9.73
C SER A 15 16.79 -2.67 -8.54
N PHE A 16 16.22 -3.87 -8.68
CA PHE A 16 16.14 -4.85 -7.60
C PHE A 16 17.51 -5.46 -7.24
N LEU A 17 18.32 -5.83 -8.22
CA LEU A 17 19.61 -6.50 -7.97
C LEU A 17 20.58 -5.62 -7.17
N PRO A 18 20.81 -4.33 -7.50
CA PRO A 18 21.62 -3.44 -6.68
C PRO A 18 21.05 -3.28 -5.26
N THR A 19 19.72 -3.16 -5.11
CA THR A 19 19.11 -3.07 -3.77
C THR A 19 19.44 -4.29 -2.92
N VAL A 20 19.25 -5.50 -3.45
CA VAL A 20 19.59 -6.74 -2.72
C VAL A 20 21.07 -6.80 -2.38
N PHE A 21 21.94 -6.42 -3.31
CA PHE A 21 23.39 -6.39 -3.10
C PHE A 21 23.78 -5.43 -1.97
N PHE A 22 23.34 -4.16 -2.03
CA PHE A 22 23.68 -3.16 -1.03
C PHE A 22 23.11 -3.49 0.36
N TRP A 23 21.88 -4.02 0.43
CA TRP A 23 21.32 -4.53 1.68
C TRP A 23 22.12 -5.71 2.24
N GLY A 24 22.48 -6.68 1.39
CA GLY A 24 23.30 -7.81 1.80
C GLY A 24 24.63 -7.34 2.40
N CYS A 25 25.27 -6.34 1.78
CA CYS A 25 26.48 -5.72 2.32
C CYS A 25 26.24 -4.98 3.65
N ASP A 26 25.10 -4.28 3.83
CA ASP A 26 24.80 -3.60 5.09
C ASP A 26 24.47 -4.57 6.23
N VAL A 27 23.80 -5.70 5.94
CA VAL A 27 23.46 -6.73 6.92
C VAL A 27 24.68 -7.57 7.32
N LEU A 28 25.53 -7.95 6.35
CA LEU A 28 26.72 -8.77 6.62
C LEU A 28 27.87 -7.97 7.25
N ASN A 29 27.93 -6.68 6.96
CA ASN A 29 28.93 -5.77 7.51
C ASN A 29 28.21 -4.49 7.98
N PRO A 30 27.49 -4.55 9.12
CA PRO A 30 26.84 -3.37 9.66
C PRO A 30 27.92 -2.34 9.96
N LYS A 31 27.79 -1.16 9.35
CA LYS A 31 28.72 -0.06 9.60
C LYS A 31 28.63 0.30 11.09
N ASP A 32 29.79 0.50 11.73
CA ASP A 32 29.85 1.00 13.10
C ASP A 32 28.99 2.25 13.22
N ILE A 33 28.06 2.20 14.16
CA ILE A 33 27.16 3.30 14.45
C ILE A 33 28.02 4.40 15.08
N PRO A 34 27.95 5.65 14.60
CA PRO A 34 28.66 6.75 15.24
C PRO A 34 28.29 6.82 16.72
N ASP A 35 29.27 6.93 17.61
CA ASP A 35 29.03 7.06 19.06
C ASP A 35 28.16 8.29 19.42
N SER A 36 28.08 9.26 18.50
CA SER A 36 27.25 10.45 18.61
C SER A 36 25.76 10.22 18.27
N ALA A 37 25.39 9.05 17.77
CA ALA A 37 24.01 8.76 17.37
C ALA A 37 23.10 8.68 18.60
N VAL A 38 22.02 9.47 18.61
CA VAL A 38 21.06 9.48 19.71
C VAL A 38 20.21 8.21 19.73
N TYR A 39 19.88 7.72 18.54
CA TYR A 39 19.27 6.42 18.37
C TYR A 39 19.59 5.80 17.00
N THR A 40 19.61 4.47 16.95
CA THR A 40 19.70 3.69 15.72
C THR A 40 18.88 2.41 15.86
N PRO A 41 18.23 1.95 14.77
CA PRO A 41 17.48 0.71 14.79
C PRO A 41 18.38 -0.50 14.98
N HIS A 42 17.85 -1.55 15.62
CA HIS A 42 18.56 -2.80 15.82
C HIS A 42 18.87 -3.50 14.48
N PRO A 43 20.14 -3.84 14.19
CA PRO A 43 20.56 -4.29 12.85
C PRO A 43 19.89 -5.61 12.43
N TYR A 44 19.67 -6.53 13.37
CA TYR A 44 19.00 -7.80 13.07
C TYR A 44 17.53 -7.63 12.70
N LEU A 45 16.83 -6.65 13.28
CA LEU A 45 15.43 -6.40 12.92
C LEU A 45 15.34 -5.81 11.52
N ILE A 46 16.27 -4.92 11.14
CA ILE A 46 16.42 -4.47 9.74
C ILE A 46 16.64 -5.69 8.82
N GLY A 47 17.54 -6.60 9.19
CA GLY A 47 17.77 -7.84 8.44
C GLY A 47 16.51 -8.71 8.29
N VAL A 48 15.67 -8.82 9.32
CA VAL A 48 14.38 -9.54 9.22
C VAL A 48 13.44 -8.85 8.24
N PHE A 49 13.32 -7.53 8.30
CA PHE A 49 12.54 -6.75 7.32
C PHE A 49 13.02 -6.97 5.90
N PHE A 50 14.34 -7.01 5.68
CA PHE A 50 14.92 -7.31 4.39
C PHE A 50 14.43 -8.63 3.84
N VAL A 51 14.54 -9.69 4.66
CA VAL A 51 14.22 -11.05 4.24
C VAL A 51 12.74 -11.15 3.92
N ILE A 52 11.87 -10.56 4.74
CA ILE A 52 10.43 -10.47 4.46
C ILE A 52 10.19 -9.79 3.11
N GLN A 53 10.88 -8.69 2.83
CA GLN A 53 10.72 -7.92 1.60
C GLN A 53 11.23 -8.62 0.36
N VAL A 54 12.42 -9.21 0.44
CA VAL A 54 12.93 -10.07 -0.62
C VAL A 54 12.01 -11.26 -0.83
N ALA A 55 11.46 -11.87 0.22
CA ALA A 55 10.49 -12.97 0.09
C ALA A 55 9.15 -12.53 -0.52
N LEU A 56 8.70 -11.30 -0.28
CA LEU A 56 7.51 -10.74 -0.93
C LEU A 56 7.74 -10.46 -2.43
N GLN A 57 8.97 -10.09 -2.80
CA GLN A 57 9.34 -9.71 -4.16
C GLN A 57 9.82 -10.91 -4.99
N VAL A 58 10.53 -11.85 -4.37
CA VAL A 58 11.18 -13.03 -4.97
C VAL A 58 10.46 -14.31 -4.56
N ARG A 59 10.31 -15.20 -5.53
CA ARG A 59 9.69 -16.52 -5.38
C ARG A 59 10.45 -17.38 -4.35
N PHE A 60 9.88 -17.57 -3.16
CA PHE A 60 10.34 -18.62 -2.22
C PHE A 60 9.47 -19.88 -2.37
N ARG A 61 9.80 -20.69 -3.38
CA ARG A 61 9.47 -22.12 -3.65
C ARG A 61 8.05 -22.70 -3.40
N SER A 62 7.14 -22.08 -2.66
CA SER A 62 5.84 -22.66 -2.28
C SER A 62 4.71 -21.87 -2.93
N GLU A 63 4.31 -22.34 -4.11
CA GLU A 63 3.12 -22.08 -4.95
C GLU A 63 2.41 -20.71 -4.98
N ARG A 64 2.52 -19.76 -4.04
CA ARG A 64 1.77 -18.49 -4.09
C ARG A 64 2.40 -17.22 -3.52
N ILE A 65 3.59 -16.78 -3.96
CA ILE A 65 4.06 -15.39 -3.75
C ILE A 65 4.80 -14.89 -5.00
N TYR A 66 4.40 -13.70 -5.49
CA TYR A 66 4.20 -13.50 -6.93
C TYR A 66 4.66 -12.17 -7.54
N TRP A 67 5.13 -11.13 -6.83
CA TRP A 67 5.12 -9.80 -7.44
C TRP A 67 6.00 -9.68 -8.71
N ILE A 68 7.31 -9.95 -8.60
CA ILE A 68 8.22 -9.92 -9.76
C ILE A 68 7.90 -11.10 -10.68
N SER A 69 7.76 -12.32 -10.16
CA SER A 69 7.53 -13.51 -10.98
C SER A 69 6.28 -13.44 -11.85
N ARG A 70 5.19 -12.85 -11.36
CA ARG A 70 3.96 -12.62 -12.14
C ARG A 70 4.16 -11.64 -13.27
N LEU A 71 5.10 -10.70 -13.13
CA LEU A 71 5.52 -9.86 -14.24
C LEU A 71 6.19 -10.69 -15.33
N PHE A 72 6.88 -11.80 -15.00
CA PHE A 72 7.61 -12.67 -15.93
C PHE A 72 6.81 -13.86 -16.47
N GLU A 73 5.81 -14.34 -15.73
CA GLU A 73 4.90 -15.39 -16.18
C GLU A 73 4.21 -14.93 -17.47
N ARG A 74 4.65 -15.49 -18.60
CA ARG A 74 3.85 -15.43 -19.82
C ARG A 74 2.62 -16.28 -19.54
N ARG A 75 1.42 -15.69 -19.56
CA ARG A 75 0.20 -16.48 -19.69
C ARG A 75 0.24 -17.18 -21.04
N LEU A 76 0.87 -18.35 -21.07
CA LEU A 76 0.62 -19.32 -22.11
C LEU A 76 -0.80 -19.81 -21.84
N ARG A 77 -1.81 -19.13 -22.41
CA ARG A 77 -3.14 -19.73 -22.50
C ARG A 77 -2.94 -21.07 -23.22
N PRO A 78 -3.42 -22.19 -22.69
CA PRO A 78 -3.53 -23.38 -23.50
C PRO A 78 -4.33 -23.01 -24.75
N PRO A 79 -3.83 -23.30 -25.97
CA PRO A 79 -4.46 -22.87 -27.23
C PRO A 79 -5.88 -23.42 -27.45
N GLU A 80 -6.37 -24.27 -26.55
CA GLU A 80 -7.55 -25.10 -26.72
C GLU A 80 -8.89 -24.37 -26.50
N GLN A 81 -8.92 -23.21 -25.83
CA GLN A 81 -10.16 -22.45 -25.60
C GLN A 81 -10.50 -21.40 -26.68
N ALA A 82 -9.64 -21.21 -27.68
CA ALA A 82 -9.90 -20.26 -28.77
C ALA A 82 -10.79 -20.83 -29.89
N LEU A 83 -11.07 -22.15 -29.89
CA LEU A 83 -11.77 -22.84 -30.99
C LEU A 83 -13.22 -23.23 -30.69
N LEU A 84 -13.76 -22.93 -29.50
CA LEU A 84 -15.11 -23.33 -29.09
C LEU A 84 -15.94 -22.15 -28.57
N SER A 85 -15.98 -21.05 -29.31
CA SER A 85 -17.11 -20.11 -29.21
C SER A 85 -17.94 -20.22 -30.49
N PRO A 86 -18.86 -21.20 -30.60
CA PRO A 86 -19.77 -21.31 -31.73
C PRO A 86 -20.65 -20.06 -31.72
N GLY A 87 -20.73 -19.38 -32.87
CA GLY A 87 -21.59 -18.22 -33.05
C GLY A 87 -23.05 -18.56 -32.73
N LEU A 88 -23.56 -17.94 -31.68
CA LEU A 88 -24.97 -17.64 -31.53
C LEU A 88 -25.10 -16.14 -31.75
N ASP A 89 -25.30 -15.81 -33.02
CA ASP A 89 -25.81 -14.52 -33.48
C ASP A 89 -27.20 -14.34 -32.89
N ASP A 90 -27.32 -13.56 -31.81
CA ASP A 90 -28.58 -12.90 -31.47
C ASP A 90 -28.26 -11.46 -31.09
N GLY A 91 -28.68 -10.55 -31.97
CA GLY A 91 -28.38 -9.14 -31.93
C GLY A 91 -28.96 -8.45 -30.69
N PHE A 92 -28.09 -8.12 -29.75
CA PHE A 92 -28.28 -6.98 -28.86
C PHE A 92 -26.92 -6.32 -28.66
N GLY A 93 -26.86 -5.00 -28.83
CA GLY A 93 -25.64 -4.18 -28.82
C GLY A 93 -24.88 -4.20 -27.49
N ALA A 94 -24.28 -5.33 -27.16
CA ALA A 94 -23.32 -5.45 -26.09
C ALA A 94 -22.08 -4.66 -26.50
N ILE A 95 -21.81 -3.59 -25.75
CA ILE A 95 -20.55 -2.86 -25.78
C ILE A 95 -19.43 -3.89 -25.72
N GLN A 96 -18.81 -4.16 -26.87
CA GLN A 96 -17.55 -4.89 -26.98
C GLN A 96 -16.54 -4.07 -26.18
N THR A 97 -16.40 -4.41 -24.91
CA THR A 97 -15.19 -4.11 -24.16
C THR A 97 -14.10 -4.83 -24.91
N THR A 98 -13.38 -4.07 -25.71
CA THR A 98 -12.30 -4.53 -26.56
C THR A 98 -11.29 -5.17 -25.62
N ASP A 99 -11.31 -6.52 -25.58
CA ASP A 99 -10.47 -7.42 -24.79
C ASP A 99 -9.03 -7.37 -25.37
N THR A 100 -8.51 -6.15 -25.41
CA THR A 100 -7.26 -5.77 -26.03
C THR A 100 -6.13 -6.08 -25.05
N SER A 101 -5.37 -7.12 -25.41
CA SER A 101 -4.09 -7.50 -24.84
C SER A 101 -4.13 -8.13 -23.43
N ASP A 102 -4.56 -9.38 -23.39
CA ASP A 102 -4.34 -10.34 -22.27
C ASP A 102 -2.83 -10.61 -21.98
N ASN A 103 -1.93 -9.92 -22.69
CA ASN A 103 -0.48 -9.95 -22.56
C ASN A 103 0.08 -8.71 -21.81
N ASP A 104 -0.78 -7.76 -21.45
CA ASP A 104 -0.38 -6.59 -20.67
C ASP A 104 -0.41 -6.99 -19.19
N GLY A 105 0.73 -6.83 -18.48
CA GLY A 105 0.84 -7.15 -17.07
C GLY A 105 -0.26 -6.48 -16.23
N GLU A 106 -0.51 -6.97 -15.01
CA GLU A 106 -1.57 -6.42 -14.17
C GLU A 106 -1.45 -4.89 -14.08
N PRO A 107 -2.52 -4.12 -14.36
CA PRO A 107 -2.39 -2.69 -14.61
C PRO A 107 -1.91 -1.92 -13.37
N SER A 108 -2.23 -2.42 -12.16
CA SER A 108 -1.68 -1.89 -10.90
C SER A 108 -0.18 -2.10 -10.77
N GLN A 109 0.35 -3.26 -11.19
CA GLN A 109 1.77 -3.54 -11.21
C GLN A 109 2.48 -2.65 -12.23
N MET A 110 1.93 -2.54 -13.44
CA MET A 110 2.49 -1.70 -14.50
C MET A 110 2.54 -0.21 -14.11
N ALA A 111 1.53 0.27 -13.38
CA ALA A 111 1.53 1.61 -12.80
C ALA A 111 2.57 1.79 -11.68
N TYR A 112 2.85 0.73 -10.91
CA TYR A 112 3.83 0.79 -9.82
C TYR A 112 5.28 0.76 -10.28
N VAL A 113 5.59 0.02 -11.35
CA VAL A 113 6.97 -0.25 -11.81
C VAL A 113 7.88 0.99 -11.87
N PRO A 114 7.45 2.15 -12.43
CA PRO A 114 8.31 3.34 -12.48
C PRO A 114 8.65 3.88 -11.09
N LEU A 115 7.67 3.97 -10.19
CA LEU A 115 7.85 4.46 -8.82
C LEU A 115 8.66 3.48 -7.98
N TYR A 116 8.42 2.18 -8.14
CA TYR A 116 9.22 1.12 -7.53
C TYR A 116 10.69 1.20 -7.95
N THR A 117 10.95 1.37 -9.25
CA THR A 117 12.31 1.49 -9.81
C THR A 117 13.01 2.73 -9.26
N ALA A 118 12.32 3.88 -9.26
CA ALA A 118 12.86 5.13 -8.71
C ALA A 118 13.16 5.02 -7.21
N ALA A 119 12.24 4.44 -6.43
CA ALA A 119 12.41 4.23 -4.99
C ALA A 119 13.61 3.31 -4.70
N ASN A 120 13.78 2.22 -5.46
CA ASN A 120 14.95 1.35 -5.31
C ASN A 120 16.27 2.06 -5.61
N PHE A 121 16.34 2.89 -6.65
CA PHE A 121 17.55 3.67 -6.91
C PHE A 121 17.83 4.70 -5.81
N LEU A 122 16.79 5.34 -5.26
CA LEU A 122 16.92 6.24 -4.12
C LEU A 122 17.40 5.50 -2.87
N LEU A 123 16.94 4.27 -2.65
CA LEU A 123 17.39 3.40 -1.55
C LEU A 123 18.85 2.99 -1.70
N VAL A 124 19.26 2.61 -2.91
CA VAL A 124 20.68 2.29 -3.19
C VAL A 124 21.55 3.54 -3.00
N GLY A 125 21.08 4.69 -3.49
CA GLY A 125 21.77 5.97 -3.33
C GLY A 125 21.94 6.35 -1.86
N SER A 126 20.91 6.16 -1.03
CA SER A 126 21.00 6.43 0.41
C SER A 126 21.99 5.50 1.11
N MET A 127 21.98 4.20 0.79
CA MET A 127 22.94 3.23 1.34
C MET A 127 24.38 3.56 0.96
N ALA A 128 24.62 3.93 -0.31
CA ALA A 128 25.93 4.35 -0.76
C ALA A 128 26.39 5.63 -0.04
N ALA A 129 25.51 6.63 0.09
CA ALA A 129 25.80 7.86 0.83
C ALA A 129 26.09 7.58 2.31
N TRP A 130 25.33 6.69 2.95
CA TRP A 130 25.53 6.26 4.33
C TRP A 130 26.91 5.62 4.56
N LYS A 131 27.31 4.72 3.66
CA LYS A 131 28.63 4.09 3.72
C LYS A 131 29.77 5.10 3.56
N SER A 132 29.55 6.16 2.77
CA SER A 132 30.48 7.29 2.57
C SER A 132 30.40 8.41 3.61
N ASP A 133 29.71 8.20 4.75
CA ASP A 133 29.53 9.21 5.82
C ASP A 133 28.77 10.48 5.39
N GLN A 134 28.08 10.45 4.24
CA GLN A 134 27.26 11.55 3.74
C GLN A 134 25.82 11.42 4.22
N VAL A 135 25.60 11.54 5.54
CA VAL A 135 24.30 11.30 6.20
C VAL A 135 23.20 12.22 5.64
N VAL A 136 23.52 13.47 5.33
CA VAL A 136 22.55 14.44 4.76
C VAL A 136 22.05 13.97 3.38
N ILE A 137 22.95 13.50 2.51
CA ILE A 137 22.57 12.97 1.20
C ILE A 137 21.71 11.72 1.37
N SER A 138 22.09 10.82 2.29
CA SER A 138 21.30 9.65 2.64
C SER A 138 19.89 10.03 3.07
N GLN A 139 19.74 11.04 3.92
CA GLN A 139 18.45 11.53 4.38
C GLN A 139 17.59 12.06 3.23
N ILE A 140 18.16 12.89 2.35
CA ILE A 140 17.44 13.45 1.20
C ILE A 140 16.94 12.33 0.28
N CYS A 141 17.80 11.35 -0.02
CA CYS A 141 17.42 10.19 -0.82
C CYS A 141 16.27 9.39 -0.16
N MET A 142 16.31 9.17 1.15
CA MET A 142 15.25 8.46 1.87
C MET A 142 13.94 9.25 1.94
N ALA A 143 14.01 10.57 2.11
CA ALA A 143 12.83 11.42 2.08
C ALA A 143 12.14 11.37 0.70
N LEU A 144 12.92 11.46 -0.39
CA LEU A 144 12.40 11.30 -1.75
C LEU A 144 11.81 9.91 -1.99
N ASN A 145 12.46 8.86 -1.46
CA ASN A 145 11.95 7.49 -1.55
C ASN A 145 10.58 7.37 -0.84
N ALA A 146 10.49 7.87 0.40
CA ALA A 146 9.25 7.89 1.15
C ALA A 146 8.16 8.67 0.40
N ILE A 147 8.47 9.82 -0.21
CA ILE A 147 7.53 10.59 -1.03
C ILE A 147 7.03 9.77 -2.23
N CYS A 148 7.91 9.07 -2.97
CA CYS A 148 7.49 8.20 -4.07
C CYS A 148 6.53 7.09 -3.62
N GLN A 149 6.82 6.46 -2.47
CA GLN A 149 5.99 5.39 -1.93
C GLN A 149 4.66 5.92 -1.37
N LEU A 150 4.67 7.06 -0.67
CA LEU A 150 3.47 7.77 -0.19
C LEU A 150 2.58 8.17 -1.36
N TYR A 151 3.18 8.71 -2.42
CA TYR A 151 2.45 9.08 -3.63
C TYR A 151 1.71 7.87 -4.21
N PHE A 152 2.39 6.73 -4.32
CA PHE A 152 1.76 5.52 -4.83
C PHE A 152 0.64 5.02 -3.90
N VAL A 153 0.92 4.90 -2.59
CA VAL A 153 -0.03 4.37 -1.60
C VAL A 153 -1.28 5.26 -1.47
N PHE A 154 -1.15 6.59 -1.49
CA PHE A 154 -2.29 7.49 -1.24
C PHE A 154 -2.98 8.00 -2.50
N PHE A 155 -2.27 8.16 -3.62
CA PHE A 155 -2.88 8.68 -4.84
C PHE A 155 -3.18 7.58 -5.85
N THR A 156 -2.35 6.55 -5.95
CA THR A 156 -2.56 5.49 -6.93
C THR A 156 -3.42 4.36 -6.38
N LEU A 157 -3.19 3.96 -5.12
CA LEU A 157 -3.88 2.84 -4.48
C LEU A 157 -5.16 3.23 -3.71
N GLN A 158 -5.80 4.33 -4.11
CA GLN A 158 -7.02 4.82 -3.45
C GLN A 158 -8.12 3.76 -3.38
N PRO A 159 -8.87 3.66 -2.26
CA PRO A 159 -9.95 2.69 -2.10
C PRO A 159 -11.05 2.76 -3.16
N SER A 160 -11.31 3.96 -3.70
CA SER A 160 -12.32 4.22 -4.74
C SER A 160 -11.73 4.27 -6.16
N GLY A 161 -10.41 4.08 -6.32
CA GLY A 161 -9.72 4.26 -7.58
C GLY A 161 -9.72 3.02 -8.48
N LYS A 162 -9.15 3.18 -9.69
CA LYS A 162 -8.95 2.08 -10.66
C LYS A 162 -8.12 0.90 -10.12
N PHE A 163 -7.38 1.13 -9.03
CA PHE A 163 -6.52 0.15 -8.37
C PHE A 163 -6.97 -0.16 -6.93
N ALA A 164 -8.27 -0.01 -6.67
CA ALA A 164 -8.91 -0.39 -5.41
C ALA A 164 -8.53 -1.80 -4.97
N TRP A 165 -8.53 -2.03 -3.65
CA TRP A 165 -8.11 -3.30 -3.06
C TRP A 165 -8.93 -4.49 -3.60
N SER A 166 -8.25 -5.40 -4.29
CA SER A 166 -8.81 -6.59 -4.95
C SER A 166 -7.89 -7.78 -4.75
N HIS A 167 -8.43 -9.00 -4.78
CA HIS A 167 -7.62 -10.23 -4.65
C HIS A 167 -6.48 -10.30 -5.68
N LYS A 168 -6.63 -9.64 -6.83
CA LYS A 168 -5.60 -9.58 -7.88
C LYS A 168 -4.42 -8.67 -7.49
N ASN A 169 -4.65 -7.53 -6.82
CA ASN A 169 -3.61 -6.53 -6.56
C ASN A 169 -3.13 -6.48 -5.09
N LYS A 170 -3.62 -7.35 -4.20
CA LYS A 170 -3.22 -7.39 -2.77
C LYS A 170 -1.70 -7.39 -2.58
N ILE A 171 -0.97 -8.13 -3.41
CA ILE A 171 0.49 -8.23 -3.30
C ILE A 171 1.17 -6.91 -3.66
N THR A 172 0.67 -6.18 -4.66
CA THR A 172 1.19 -4.85 -5.01
C THR A 172 0.99 -3.85 -3.87
N HIS A 173 -0.18 -3.88 -3.21
CA HIS A 173 -0.44 -3.08 -2.01
C HIS A 173 0.52 -3.45 -0.88
N LEU A 174 0.70 -4.76 -0.62
CA LEU A 174 1.59 -5.26 0.43
C LEU A 174 3.04 -4.83 0.19
N VAL A 175 3.58 -5.01 -1.03
CA VAL A 175 4.94 -4.59 -1.40
C VAL A 175 5.11 -3.07 -1.28
N ALA A 176 4.14 -2.27 -1.76
CA ALA A 176 4.22 -0.82 -1.66
C ALA A 176 4.22 -0.32 -0.21
N LYS A 177 3.31 -0.84 0.63
CA LYS A 177 3.19 -0.44 2.04
C LYS A 177 4.39 -0.87 2.87
N THR A 178 4.86 -2.09 2.68
CA THR A 178 6.07 -2.57 3.37
C THR A 178 7.30 -1.77 2.92
N SER A 179 7.38 -1.39 1.63
CA SER A 179 8.50 -0.59 1.12
C SER A 179 8.47 0.84 1.68
N LEU A 180 7.28 1.39 1.88
CA LEU A 180 7.09 2.65 2.60
C LEU A 180 7.55 2.55 4.07
N GLY A 181 7.20 1.46 4.77
CA GLY A 181 7.69 1.22 6.14
C GLY A 181 9.22 1.23 6.21
N ILE A 182 9.88 0.47 5.33
CA ILE A 182 11.35 0.52 5.21
C ILE A 182 11.85 1.94 4.95
N ALA A 183 11.21 2.68 4.05
CA ALA A 183 11.66 4.03 3.74
C ALA A 183 11.61 4.95 4.98
N VAL A 184 10.54 4.82 5.77
CA VAL A 184 10.39 5.49 7.07
C VAL A 184 11.47 5.04 8.05
N LEU A 185 11.69 3.73 8.24
CA LEU A 185 12.72 3.23 9.16
C LEU A 185 14.12 3.78 8.85
N TYR A 186 14.51 3.78 7.58
CA TYR A 186 15.83 4.30 7.15
C TYR A 186 15.91 5.82 7.25
N MET A 187 14.81 6.54 7.01
CA MET A 187 14.75 7.98 7.25
C MET A 187 14.93 8.29 8.75
N TRP A 188 14.33 7.50 9.65
CA TRP A 188 14.54 7.63 11.10
C TRP A 188 15.97 7.27 11.50
N ARG A 189 16.56 6.21 10.92
CA ARG A 189 17.97 5.85 11.14
C ARG A 189 18.91 7.04 10.86
N ALA A 190 18.71 7.72 9.74
CA ALA A 190 19.53 8.88 9.39
C ALA A 190 19.24 10.09 10.28
N TRP A 191 17.99 10.29 10.69
CA TRP A 191 17.65 11.36 11.63
C TRP A 191 18.30 11.17 13.01
N GLY A 192 18.34 9.93 13.52
CA GLY A 192 18.96 9.62 14.82
C GLY A 192 20.47 9.90 14.87
N VAL A 193 21.15 9.90 13.72
CA VAL A 193 22.56 10.31 13.61
C VAL A 193 22.71 11.83 13.47
N MET A 194 21.76 12.52 12.84
CA MET A 194 21.82 13.99 12.66
C MET A 194 21.47 14.77 13.92
N ASP A 195 20.71 14.20 14.86
CA ASP A 195 20.27 14.86 16.11
C ASP A 195 21.38 14.97 17.17
N ILE A 196 22.63 15.21 16.74
CA ILE A 196 23.83 15.24 17.58
C ILE A 196 23.67 16.30 18.68
N GLY A 197 23.86 15.90 19.94
CA GLY A 197 23.88 16.79 21.10
C GLY A 197 22.58 16.84 21.91
N SER A 198 21.50 16.23 21.43
CA SER A 198 20.22 16.16 22.13
C SER A 198 20.07 14.87 22.94
N SER A 199 20.83 14.70 24.04
CA SER A 199 20.73 13.49 24.89
C SER A 199 19.30 13.26 25.41
N ARG A 200 18.53 14.35 25.56
CA ARG A 200 17.12 14.34 25.91
C ARG A 200 16.31 15.05 24.81
N PRO A 201 15.52 14.32 24.01
CA PRO A 201 14.67 14.94 23.01
C PRO A 201 13.63 15.87 23.63
N PRO A 202 13.46 17.10 23.11
CA PRO A 202 12.38 17.99 23.51
C PRO A 202 11.01 17.35 23.27
N VAL A 203 10.04 17.70 24.12
CA VAL A 203 8.68 17.17 24.06
C VAL A 203 8.04 17.37 22.67
N GLN A 204 8.36 18.49 22.01
CA GLN A 204 7.88 18.82 20.67
C GLN A 204 8.34 17.79 19.61
N GLN A 205 9.62 17.37 19.63
CA GLN A 205 10.13 16.37 18.69
C GLN A 205 9.46 15.00 18.92
N LYS A 206 9.29 14.60 20.19
CA LYS A 206 8.56 13.36 20.53
C LYS A 206 7.13 13.39 20.02
N ALA A 207 6.44 14.51 20.23
CA ALA A 207 5.07 14.70 19.78
C ALA A 207 4.98 14.67 18.25
N HIS A 208 5.88 15.35 17.54
CA HIS A 208 5.92 15.31 16.08
C HIS A 208 6.17 13.89 15.54
N CYS A 209 7.09 13.14 16.15
CA CYS A 209 7.32 11.74 15.79
C CYS A 209 6.06 10.89 15.98
N GLY A 210 5.39 11.02 17.13
CA GLY A 210 4.16 10.28 17.42
C GLY A 210 3.02 10.64 16.45
N VAL A 211 2.80 11.94 16.22
CA VAL A 211 1.78 12.43 15.28
C VAL A 211 2.06 11.95 13.86
N PHE A 212 3.31 12.03 13.39
CA PHE A 212 3.68 11.52 12.07
C PHE A 212 3.35 10.04 11.91
N VAL A 213 3.78 9.20 12.86
CA VAL A 213 3.56 7.75 12.78
C VAL A 213 2.06 7.40 12.83
N LEU A 214 1.29 8.06 13.71
CA LEU A 214 -0.15 7.84 13.82
C LEU A 214 -0.88 8.30 12.56
N LEU A 215 -0.58 9.49 12.04
CA LEU A 215 -1.17 9.98 10.79
C LEU A 215 -0.87 9.04 9.63
N LEU A 216 0.36 8.53 9.55
CA LEU A 216 0.75 7.59 8.50
C LEU A 216 -0.01 6.26 8.60
N ALA A 217 -0.21 5.75 9.81
CA ALA A 217 -1.01 4.56 10.06
C ALA A 217 -2.48 4.77 9.65
N PHE A 218 -3.12 5.86 10.12
CA PHE A 218 -4.51 6.20 9.79
C PHE A 218 -4.72 6.42 8.29
N ALA A 219 -3.79 7.12 7.64
CA ALA A 219 -3.90 7.41 6.22
C ALA A 219 -3.85 6.14 5.35
N SER A 220 -3.27 5.03 5.84
CA SER A 220 -3.18 3.76 5.09
C SER A 220 -4.55 3.10 4.81
N GLY A 221 -5.62 3.61 5.43
CA GLY A 221 -6.96 3.08 5.30
C GLY A 221 -7.18 1.81 6.12
N PRO A 222 -8.24 1.03 5.84
CA PRO A 222 -8.69 -0.10 6.67
C PRO A 222 -7.76 -1.33 6.65
N ASP A 223 -6.61 -1.23 6.01
CA ASP A 223 -5.64 -2.31 5.92
C ASP A 223 -4.50 -2.08 6.94
N PRO A 224 -4.36 -2.96 7.95
CA PRO A 224 -3.42 -2.79 9.05
C PRO A 224 -1.94 -2.97 8.63
N THR A 225 -1.68 -3.38 7.38
CA THR A 225 -0.33 -3.71 6.90
C THR A 225 0.71 -2.62 7.19
N LEU A 226 0.42 -1.36 6.86
CA LEU A 226 1.38 -0.27 7.10
C LEU A 226 1.56 -0.01 8.60
N GLY A 227 0.48 -0.06 9.38
CA GLY A 227 0.54 0.07 10.83
C GLY A 227 1.41 -1.03 11.49
N ILE A 228 1.31 -2.27 11.01
CA ILE A 228 2.18 -3.37 11.44
C ILE A 228 3.64 -3.11 11.07
N CYS A 229 3.92 -2.57 9.87
CA CYS A 229 5.29 -2.19 9.49
C CYS A 229 5.84 -1.12 10.44
N LEU A 230 5.06 -0.08 10.74
CA LEU A 230 5.45 0.98 11.65
C LEU A 230 5.65 0.49 13.10
N LEU A 231 4.86 -0.50 13.55
CA LEU A 231 5.07 -1.16 14.84
C LEU A 231 6.42 -1.88 14.88
N LEU A 232 6.75 -2.60 13.81
CA LEU A 232 8.04 -3.29 13.70
C LEU A 232 9.20 -2.27 13.57
N ASP A 233 9.00 -1.13 12.93
CA ASP A 233 9.98 -0.04 12.86
C ASP A 233 10.25 0.55 14.25
N LEU A 234 9.20 0.84 15.02
CA LEU A 234 9.30 1.31 16.39
C LEU A 234 9.94 0.27 17.32
N ALA A 235 9.62 -1.02 17.12
CA ALA A 235 10.29 -2.10 17.84
C ALA A 235 11.78 -2.15 17.51
N ALA A 236 12.17 -1.95 16.24
CA ALA A 236 13.56 -1.86 15.82
C ALA A 236 14.28 -0.67 16.44
N LEU A 237 13.65 0.50 16.48
CA LEU A 237 14.19 1.71 17.13
C LEU A 237 14.29 1.57 18.65
N THR A 238 13.32 0.90 19.27
CA THR A 238 13.32 0.66 20.73
C THR A 238 14.37 -0.38 21.12
N ALA A 239 14.54 -1.44 20.33
CA ALA A 239 15.49 -2.51 20.62
C ALA A 239 16.95 -2.13 20.29
N GLY A 240 17.17 -1.13 19.45
CA GLY A 240 18.51 -0.71 19.03
C GLY A 240 19.25 0.12 20.08
N HIS A 241 20.33 0.77 19.63
CA HIS A 241 21.04 1.76 20.44
C HIS A 241 20.16 2.99 20.53
N THR A 242 19.72 3.38 21.73
CA THR A 242 18.85 4.54 21.93
C THR A 242 18.99 5.05 23.36
N THR A 243 18.98 6.37 23.54
CA THR A 243 18.93 6.98 24.87
C THR A 243 17.60 6.68 25.57
N ASP A 244 17.61 6.65 26.91
CA ASP A 244 16.41 6.33 27.71
C ASP A 244 15.20 7.22 27.36
N GLY A 245 15.46 8.49 27.07
CA GLY A 245 14.42 9.46 26.70
C GLY A 245 13.70 9.12 25.39
N TRP A 246 14.43 8.60 24.40
CA TRP A 246 13.87 8.14 23.12
C TRP A 246 13.28 6.74 23.24
N ARG A 247 13.93 5.82 23.96
CA ARG A 247 13.41 4.47 24.23
C ARG A 247 12.00 4.52 24.84
N PHE A 248 11.81 5.37 25.84
CA PHE A 248 10.51 5.59 26.45
C PHE A 248 9.51 6.18 25.44
N ALA A 249 9.92 7.17 24.65
CA ALA A 249 9.06 7.81 23.65
C ALA A 249 8.59 6.81 22.58
N PHE A 250 9.51 6.02 22.00
CA PHE A 250 9.18 4.99 21.03
C PHE A 250 8.28 3.90 21.63
N SER A 251 8.51 3.49 22.87
CA SER A 251 7.66 2.52 23.57
C SER A 251 6.23 3.04 23.76
N CYS A 252 6.07 4.31 24.15
CA CYS A 252 4.76 4.95 24.25
C CYS A 252 4.05 5.04 22.90
N ILE A 253 4.74 5.51 21.86
CA ILE A 253 4.17 5.63 20.50
C ILE A 253 3.78 4.23 19.98
N MET A 254 4.62 3.22 20.20
CA MET A 254 4.35 1.82 19.83
C MET A 254 3.11 1.28 20.55
N GLY A 255 2.95 1.56 21.84
CA GLY A 255 1.76 1.17 22.60
C GLY A 255 0.48 1.79 22.05
N VAL A 256 0.49 3.10 21.76
CA VAL A 256 -0.68 3.79 21.16
C VAL A 256 -0.98 3.24 19.77
N LEU A 257 0.05 3.11 18.91
CA LEU A 257 -0.11 2.56 17.56
C LEU A 257 -0.65 1.12 17.59
N PHE A 258 -0.21 0.30 18.55
CA PHE A 258 -0.70 -1.07 18.70
C PHE A 258 -2.20 -1.10 18.97
N VAL A 259 -2.69 -0.25 19.88
CA VAL A 259 -4.12 -0.13 20.18
C VAL A 259 -4.91 0.30 18.94
N VAL A 260 -4.39 1.27 18.17
CA VAL A 260 -5.03 1.74 16.92
C VAL A 260 -5.12 0.60 15.90
N VAL A 261 -4.00 -0.06 15.60
CA VAL A 261 -3.93 -1.15 14.60
C VAL A 261 -4.80 -2.33 15.02
N LEU A 262 -4.80 -2.68 16.31
CA LEU A 262 -5.63 -3.75 16.84
C LEU A 262 -7.13 -3.40 16.73
N SER A 263 -7.50 -2.17 17.06
CA SER A 263 -8.89 -1.70 16.96
C SER A 263 -9.38 -1.75 15.51
N ASP A 264 -8.58 -1.26 14.56
CA ASP A 264 -8.93 -1.31 13.13
C ASP A 264 -9.04 -2.74 12.63
N ALA A 265 -8.12 -3.63 13.03
CA ALA A 265 -8.18 -5.04 12.66
C ALA A 265 -9.44 -5.74 13.21
N LEU A 266 -9.82 -5.45 14.45
CA LEU A 266 -11.03 -5.99 15.07
C LEU A 266 -12.30 -5.46 14.39
N LEU A 267 -12.36 -4.16 14.08
CA LEU A 267 -13.48 -3.56 13.35
C LEU A 267 -13.61 -4.14 11.94
N ALA A 268 -12.49 -4.27 11.21
CA ALA A 268 -12.46 -4.89 9.89
C ALA A 268 -12.90 -6.36 9.94
N TRP A 269 -12.49 -7.11 10.97
CA TRP A 269 -12.90 -8.49 11.17
C TRP A 269 -14.41 -8.58 11.44
N LYS A 270 -14.94 -7.76 12.36
CA LYS A 270 -16.37 -7.70 12.68
C LYS A 270 -17.22 -7.38 11.45
N ASN A 271 -16.81 -6.37 10.67
CA ASN A 271 -17.53 -5.97 9.45
C ASN A 271 -17.54 -7.11 8.41
N ARG A 272 -16.44 -7.85 8.27
CA ARG A 272 -16.38 -9.04 7.38
C ARG A 272 -17.22 -10.20 7.91
N ALA A 273 -17.32 -10.37 9.23
CA ALA A 273 -18.16 -11.40 9.83
C ALA A 273 -19.65 -11.12 9.58
N LEU A 274 -20.08 -9.86 9.77
CA LEU A 274 -21.46 -9.43 9.50
C LEU A 274 -21.82 -9.58 8.01
N ALA A 275 -20.91 -9.20 7.10
CA ALA A 275 -21.14 -9.35 5.67
C ALA A 275 -21.22 -10.82 5.16
N ARG A 276 -20.83 -11.79 5.99
CA ARG A 276 -20.92 -13.23 5.66
C ARG A 276 -22.16 -13.89 6.23
N MET A 277 -22.89 -13.24 7.12
CA MET A 277 -24.11 -13.82 7.65
C MET A 277 -25.10 -13.93 6.48
N PRO A 278 -25.67 -15.12 6.21
CA PRO A 278 -26.72 -15.24 5.21
C PRO A 278 -27.83 -14.29 5.62
N VAL A 279 -28.14 -13.34 4.74
CA VAL A 279 -29.38 -12.59 4.86
C VAL A 279 -30.47 -13.65 4.67
N ASP A 280 -31.30 -13.90 5.68
CA ASP A 280 -32.47 -14.77 5.56
C ASP A 280 -33.48 -14.08 4.63
N VAL A 281 -33.19 -14.17 3.33
CA VAL A 281 -34.03 -13.60 2.26
C VAL A 281 -35.43 -14.16 2.36
N GLU A 282 -35.60 -15.40 2.84
CA GLU A 282 -36.91 -16.04 3.06
C GLU A 282 -37.71 -15.38 4.19
N ALA A 283 -37.06 -14.93 5.27
CA ALA A 283 -37.75 -14.21 6.34
C ALA A 283 -38.20 -12.81 5.88
N GLU A 284 -37.36 -12.16 5.06
CA GLU A 284 -37.66 -10.83 4.51
C GLU A 284 -38.75 -10.90 3.42
N THR A 285 -38.73 -11.90 2.53
CA THR A 285 -39.80 -12.10 1.54
C THR A 285 -41.11 -12.53 2.17
N SER A 286 -41.08 -13.35 3.24
CA SER A 286 -42.30 -13.73 3.97
C SER A 286 -42.92 -12.54 4.71
N ALA A 287 -42.10 -11.65 5.28
CA ALA A 287 -42.57 -10.41 5.91
C ALA A 287 -43.16 -9.42 4.89
N LEU A 288 -42.59 -9.35 3.68
CA LEU A 288 -43.09 -8.49 2.60
C LEU A 288 -44.37 -9.04 1.93
N GLN A 289 -44.50 -10.36 1.77
CA GLN A 289 -45.73 -10.97 1.23
C GLN A 289 -46.92 -10.87 2.21
N GLY A 290 -46.68 -10.90 3.52
CA GLY A 290 -47.74 -10.77 4.52
C GLY A 290 -48.33 -9.35 4.69
N GLY A 291 -47.66 -8.30 4.18
CA GLY A 291 -48.07 -6.91 4.36
C GLY A 291 -48.67 -6.22 3.13
N SER A 292 -48.71 -6.88 1.98
CA SER A 292 -49.06 -6.23 0.70
C SER A 292 -50.53 -6.38 0.27
N GLU A 293 -51.38 -7.11 1.01
CA GLU A 293 -52.80 -7.25 0.62
C GLU A 293 -53.74 -6.14 1.13
N GLU A 294 -53.30 -5.19 1.98
CA GLU A 294 -54.24 -4.25 2.63
C GLU A 294 -54.07 -2.76 2.31
N ILE A 295 -53.11 -2.32 1.47
CA ILE A 295 -52.76 -0.87 1.35
C ILE A 295 -52.96 -0.25 -0.05
N TRP A 296 -53.63 -0.93 -0.99
CA TRP A 296 -53.96 -0.31 -2.28
C TRP A 296 -55.41 -0.49 -2.69
N LEU A 297 -56.29 0.33 -2.10
CA LEU A 297 -57.54 0.79 -2.73
C LEU A 297 -58.06 2.12 -2.13
N GLU A 298 -57.16 3.04 -1.74
CA GLU A 298 -57.54 4.45 -1.54
C GLU A 298 -56.84 5.35 -2.57
N ASP A 299 -57.62 5.67 -3.61
CA ASP A 299 -57.69 6.95 -4.33
C ASP A 299 -56.43 7.86 -4.31
N PHE A 300 -55.49 7.57 -5.21
CA PHE A 300 -54.61 8.62 -5.74
C PHE A 300 -55.09 9.04 -7.14
N THR A 301 -56.10 9.89 -7.15
CA THR A 301 -56.44 10.73 -8.31
C THR A 301 -55.30 11.73 -8.51
N THR A 302 -54.37 11.41 -9.41
CA THR A 302 -53.35 12.35 -9.86
C THR A 302 -54.00 13.50 -10.65
N PRO A 303 -53.86 14.76 -10.22
CA PRO A 303 -54.29 15.89 -11.03
C PRO A 303 -53.38 16.03 -12.26
N SER A 304 -54.02 16.25 -13.41
CA SER A 304 -53.39 16.51 -14.70
C SER A 304 -52.37 17.66 -14.58
N PRO A 305 -51.16 17.54 -15.15
CA PRO A 305 -50.23 18.65 -15.24
C PRO A 305 -50.82 19.68 -16.20
N SER A 306 -51.27 20.81 -15.66
CA SER A 306 -51.59 22.00 -16.45
C SER A 306 -50.29 22.73 -16.81
N ASP A 307 -50.23 23.13 -18.07
CA ASP A 307 -49.25 24.00 -18.69
C ASP A 307 -49.03 25.30 -17.89
N GLU A 308 -47.80 25.55 -17.44
CA GLU A 308 -47.21 26.85 -17.05
C GLU A 308 -45.80 26.47 -16.51
N GLU A 309 -44.66 26.98 -16.98
CA GLU A 309 -44.30 28.38 -17.06
C GLU A 309 -42.94 28.48 -17.80
N HIS A 310 -42.92 29.25 -18.90
CA HIS A 310 -41.70 29.65 -19.59
C HIS A 310 -40.95 30.70 -18.75
N ALA A 311 -39.80 30.35 -18.18
CA ALA A 311 -38.91 31.32 -17.52
C ALA A 311 -37.63 31.58 -18.35
N HIS A 312 -37.51 32.85 -18.76
CA HIS A 312 -36.38 33.47 -19.45
C HIS A 312 -35.04 33.27 -18.72
N LEU A 313 -34.01 32.90 -19.47
CA LEU A 313 -32.61 33.02 -19.04
C LEU A 313 -32.04 34.37 -19.50
N PRO A 314 -31.41 35.16 -18.61
CA PRO A 314 -30.69 36.36 -19.00
C PRO A 314 -29.29 36.03 -19.51
N GLU A 315 -28.98 36.61 -20.66
CA GLU A 315 -27.67 36.69 -21.31
C GLU A 315 -26.68 37.45 -20.39
N ARG A 316 -25.53 36.84 -20.06
CA ARG A 316 -24.42 37.55 -19.41
C ARG A 316 -23.26 37.72 -20.39
N VAL A 317 -22.94 39.00 -20.58
CA VAL A 317 -21.80 39.62 -21.28
C VAL A 317 -20.47 39.24 -20.64
#